data_AF-A0A259K1P3-F1
#
_entry.id   AF-A0A259K1P3-F1
#
_cell.length_a   1.000
_cell.length_b   1.000
_cell.length_c   1.000
_cell.angle_alpha   90.00
_cell.angle_beta   90.00
_cell.angle_gamma   90.00
#
_symmetry.space_group_name_H-M   'P 1'
#
loop_
_entity.id
_entity.type
_entity.pdbx_description
1 polymer ?
#
loop_
_entity_poly.entity_id
_entity_poly.type
_entity_poly.pdbx_seq_one_letter_code
_entity_poly.pdbx_strand_id
1 'polypeptide(L)'
;MTILASLHHVTSYSYDRPIMLGPQTVRLRPAPHSRTDIPAYSLKITPAEHFINWQQDPFGNWLARLVFPEKTTEFKVEVDLLARMSVINPFDFFIEEYADHFPFTYTADLKAELTPYLALEDGGPALDAFVAAVPRTKTRMVDFLVALNQRVQAEVGYVIRMEPGVQTPDETLKSKLGSCRDSGWLLVQVLRRLGLAARFVSGYLIQLKPDVPALDGPSGTDVDFTDLHAWAEVYLPGAGWIGLDATSGLLCGEGHIPLAATPHYRSAAPITGGVEPAEVEFDFEMSVARVAEAPRVTLPFSDESWAALNTLGEKVDADLMTNDVRLTMGGEPTFVSIDDYEGAEWNTAALGPQKRVRADDLARRLRKRFAPGGLLHYGQGKWYPGEPLPRWSFGLFWRKDGKPIWQDEKLIADEAHDHGVTTADAERFAIALAERLGLGRKYVQPAFEDNAHFLLKEANLPENLEPGDKRLADPESRITLAKALAEGLGNARGFVIPVQRLNARGGQGWLSEVWKFRRGHLFLVPGDSAIGFRLPLDSLPYLSPILYPHTVPADPMEPRGPLPDPDEMAQGYE
;
A
#
# COMPACT_ATOMS: atom_id res chain seq x y z
N MET A 1 -8.18 8.74 0.38
CA MET A 1 -8.32 10.20 0.59
C MET A 1 -9.51 10.65 -0.21
N THR A 2 -10.29 11.59 0.31
CA THR A 2 -11.57 11.97 -0.27
C THR A 2 -11.49 13.39 -0.79
N ILE A 3 -11.92 13.61 -2.04
CA ILE A 3 -11.94 14.94 -2.65
C ILE A 3 -13.30 15.56 -2.38
N LEU A 4 -13.34 16.82 -1.95
CA LEU A 4 -14.58 17.59 -1.90
C LEU A 4 -14.71 18.40 -3.19
N ALA A 5 -15.66 18.03 -4.04
CA ALA A 5 -15.96 18.73 -5.29
C ALA A 5 -17.16 19.67 -5.10
N SER A 6 -17.11 20.87 -5.67
CA SER A 6 -18.24 21.77 -5.81
C SER A 6 -18.76 21.70 -7.23
N LEU A 7 -20.06 21.50 -7.39
CA LEU A 7 -20.77 21.55 -8.67
C LEU A 7 -21.68 22.77 -8.69
N HIS A 8 -21.61 23.53 -9.77
CA HIS A 8 -22.52 24.62 -10.11
C HIS A 8 -23.30 24.25 -11.37
N HIS A 9 -24.62 24.40 -11.35
CA HIS A 9 -25.50 24.15 -12.48
C HIS A 9 -26.52 25.28 -12.61
N VAL A 10 -26.59 25.85 -13.80
CA VAL A 10 -27.61 26.82 -14.21
C VAL A 10 -28.34 26.33 -15.44
N THR A 11 -29.66 26.30 -15.36
CA THR A 11 -30.54 26.25 -16.54
C THR A 11 -31.34 27.54 -16.61
N SER A 12 -31.32 28.24 -17.74
CA SER A 12 -32.06 29.48 -17.93
C SER A 12 -32.90 29.50 -19.21
N TYR A 13 -34.07 30.11 -19.11
CA TYR A 13 -35.01 30.33 -20.20
C TYR A 13 -35.35 31.82 -20.25
N SER A 14 -35.02 32.49 -21.35
CA SER A 14 -35.38 33.88 -21.59
C SER A 14 -36.49 33.95 -22.64
N TYR A 15 -37.56 34.68 -22.33
CA TYR A 15 -38.74 34.81 -23.17
C TYR A 15 -38.78 36.19 -23.83
N ASP A 16 -39.24 36.25 -25.07
CA ASP A 16 -39.37 37.48 -25.87
C ASP A 16 -40.32 38.53 -25.26
N ARG A 17 -41.19 38.10 -24.35
CA ARG A 17 -42.18 38.93 -23.65
C ARG A 17 -42.55 38.34 -22.28
N PRO A 18 -43.15 39.12 -21.37
CA PRO A 18 -43.70 38.58 -20.13
C PRO A 18 -44.77 37.51 -20.39
N ILE A 19 -44.55 36.32 -19.85
CA ILE A 19 -45.45 35.16 -19.98
C ILE A 19 -45.88 34.63 -18.62
N MET A 20 -47.03 33.95 -18.58
CA MET A 20 -47.42 33.16 -17.43
C MET A 20 -46.70 31.81 -17.43
N LEU A 21 -46.01 31.49 -16.34
CA LEU A 21 -45.47 30.16 -16.08
C LEU A 21 -46.54 29.32 -15.37
N GLY A 22 -46.96 28.23 -15.99
CA GLY A 22 -47.73 27.20 -15.29
C GLY A 22 -46.90 26.51 -14.20
N PRO A 23 -47.50 25.60 -13.41
CA PRO A 23 -46.76 24.88 -12.38
C PRO A 23 -45.53 24.17 -12.96
N GLN A 24 -44.36 24.45 -12.39
CA GLN A 24 -43.09 23.81 -12.75
C GLN A 24 -42.75 22.73 -11.72
N THR A 25 -42.02 21.72 -12.17
CA THR A 25 -41.46 20.64 -11.34
C THR A 25 -39.97 20.55 -11.64
N VAL A 26 -39.14 20.68 -10.60
CA VAL A 26 -37.68 20.63 -10.67
C VAL A 26 -37.19 19.42 -9.87
N ARG A 27 -36.43 18.54 -10.52
CA ARG A 27 -35.84 17.29 -9.97
C ARG A 27 -34.31 17.37 -9.97
N LEU A 28 -33.76 18.49 -9.52
CA LEU A 28 -32.31 18.75 -9.51
C LEU A 28 -31.68 18.62 -8.12
N ARG A 29 -32.36 17.94 -7.19
CA ARG A 29 -31.82 17.61 -5.86
C ARG A 29 -31.36 16.15 -5.85
N PRO A 30 -30.14 15.84 -5.38
CA PRO A 30 -29.66 14.47 -5.23
C PRO A 30 -30.66 13.57 -4.51
N ALA A 31 -30.92 12.41 -5.09
CA ALA A 31 -31.89 11.45 -4.60
C ALA A 31 -31.43 10.85 -3.26
N PRO A 32 -32.36 10.43 -2.38
CA PRO A 32 -32.00 9.86 -1.07
C PRO A 32 -31.08 8.65 -1.13
N HIS A 33 -31.08 7.91 -2.25
CA HIS A 33 -30.29 6.71 -2.46
C HIS A 33 -28.92 6.96 -3.11
N SER A 34 -28.51 8.23 -3.28
CA SER A 34 -27.16 8.56 -3.73
C SER A 34 -26.13 7.93 -2.79
N ARG A 35 -25.18 7.16 -3.35
CA ARG A 35 -24.05 6.59 -2.60
C ARG A 35 -22.99 7.65 -2.30
N THR A 36 -22.90 8.67 -3.15
CA THR A 36 -22.03 9.83 -2.95
C THR A 36 -22.65 10.73 -1.90
N ASP A 37 -21.87 11.04 -0.85
CA ASP A 37 -22.28 11.94 0.22
C ASP A 37 -22.33 13.38 -0.30
N ILE A 38 -23.42 14.08 -0.01
CA ILE A 38 -23.72 15.45 -0.46
C ILE A 38 -23.84 16.36 0.77
N PRO A 39 -22.71 16.93 1.27
CA PRO A 39 -22.73 17.70 2.51
C PRO A 39 -23.52 19.01 2.43
N ALA A 40 -23.68 19.57 1.23
CA ALA A 40 -24.39 20.83 1.03
C ALA A 40 -25.11 20.83 -0.33
N TYR A 41 -26.28 21.47 -0.36
CA TYR A 41 -27.11 21.67 -1.54
C TYR A 41 -27.88 22.99 -1.40
N SER A 42 -27.92 23.79 -2.45
CA SER A 42 -28.82 24.94 -2.58
C SER A 42 -29.55 24.94 -3.91
N LEU A 43 -30.79 25.43 -3.88
CA LEU A 43 -31.62 25.69 -5.04
C LEU A 43 -32.02 27.16 -5.02
N LYS A 44 -31.69 27.90 -6.08
CA LYS A 44 -32.13 29.28 -6.27
C LYS A 44 -32.95 29.36 -7.56
N ILE A 45 -34.08 30.04 -7.47
CA ILE A 45 -35.07 30.15 -8.54
C ILE A 45 -35.28 31.64 -8.86
N THR A 46 -35.27 31.96 -10.15
CA THR A 46 -35.71 33.25 -10.69
C THR A 46 -36.95 33.00 -11.55
N PRO A 47 -38.04 33.79 -11.40
CA PRO A 47 -38.21 34.96 -10.52
C PRO A 47 -38.17 34.65 -9.03
N ALA A 48 -37.71 35.61 -8.23
CA ALA A 48 -37.60 35.46 -6.78
C ALA A 48 -38.96 35.31 -6.09
N GLU A 49 -40.01 35.95 -6.62
CA GLU A 49 -41.39 35.79 -6.12
C GLU A 49 -42.04 34.54 -6.72
N HIS A 50 -42.06 33.47 -5.94
CA HIS A 50 -42.72 32.21 -6.30
C HIS A 50 -43.12 31.44 -5.05
N PHE A 51 -44.05 30.52 -5.20
CA PHE A 51 -44.34 29.50 -4.20
C PHE A 51 -43.54 28.23 -4.52
N ILE A 52 -42.86 27.67 -3.52
CA ILE A 52 -42.14 26.40 -3.63
C ILE A 52 -42.70 25.38 -2.62
N ASN A 53 -43.01 24.18 -3.11
CA ASN A 53 -43.39 23.04 -2.28
C ASN A 53 -42.51 21.82 -2.58
N TRP A 54 -41.72 21.40 -1.61
CA TRP A 54 -40.88 20.21 -1.68
C TRP A 54 -41.69 18.95 -1.41
N GLN A 55 -41.56 17.96 -2.29
CA GLN A 55 -42.30 16.71 -2.23
C GLN A 55 -41.41 15.54 -2.66
N GLN A 56 -41.90 14.32 -2.45
CA GLN A 56 -41.39 13.13 -3.10
C GLN A 56 -42.38 12.64 -4.15
N ASP A 57 -41.89 12.19 -5.30
CA ASP A 57 -42.71 11.48 -6.27
C ASP A 57 -43.04 10.04 -5.77
N PRO A 58 -43.92 9.29 -6.46
CA PRO A 58 -44.25 7.92 -6.08
C PRO A 58 -43.06 6.94 -6.07
N PHE A 59 -41.90 7.35 -6.62
CA PHE A 59 -40.67 6.56 -6.68
C PHE A 59 -39.64 7.01 -5.63
N GLY A 60 -39.99 7.97 -4.77
CA GLY A 60 -39.15 8.47 -3.68
C GLY A 60 -38.13 9.52 -4.10
N ASN A 61 -38.19 10.06 -5.32
CA ASN A 61 -37.29 11.13 -5.77
C ASN A 61 -37.74 12.48 -5.23
N TRP A 62 -36.79 13.33 -4.86
CA TRP A 62 -37.09 14.70 -4.45
C TRP A 62 -37.52 15.55 -5.66
N LEU A 63 -38.59 16.31 -5.49
CA LEU A 63 -38.98 17.35 -6.45
C LEU A 63 -39.41 18.63 -5.74
N ALA A 64 -39.07 19.76 -6.35
CA ALA A 64 -39.63 21.06 -6.01
C ALA A 64 -40.75 21.39 -6.99
N ARG A 65 -41.97 21.61 -6.48
CA ARG A 65 -43.09 22.11 -7.27
C ARG A 65 -43.18 23.62 -7.10
N LEU A 66 -43.04 24.35 -8.20
CA LEU A 66 -43.00 25.82 -8.23
C LEU A 66 -44.27 26.35 -8.87
N VAL A 67 -44.81 27.43 -8.31
CA VAL A 67 -45.94 28.19 -8.88
C VAL A 67 -45.59 29.66 -8.85
N PHE A 68 -45.75 30.34 -9.98
CA PHE A 68 -45.41 31.75 -10.15
C PHE A 68 -46.70 32.58 -10.21
N PRO A 69 -46.86 33.60 -9.34
CA PRO A 69 -48.05 34.43 -9.32
C PRO A 69 -48.07 35.48 -10.45
N GLU A 70 -46.89 35.95 -10.87
CA GLU A 70 -46.71 37.04 -11.82
C GLU A 70 -46.12 36.58 -13.15
N LYS A 71 -46.36 37.36 -14.20
CA LYS A 71 -45.73 37.13 -15.50
C LYS A 71 -44.23 37.47 -15.46
N THR A 72 -43.42 36.71 -16.19
CA THR A 72 -41.97 36.90 -16.23
C THR A 72 -41.40 36.78 -17.64
N THR A 73 -40.27 37.43 -17.88
CA THR A 73 -39.44 37.29 -19.08
C THR A 73 -38.30 36.28 -18.89
N GLU A 74 -38.09 35.76 -17.68
CA GLU A 74 -37.01 34.81 -17.38
C GLU A 74 -37.51 33.71 -16.43
N PHE A 75 -37.08 32.48 -16.67
CA PHE A 75 -37.11 31.39 -15.69
C PHE A 75 -35.70 30.81 -15.55
N LYS A 76 -35.10 30.93 -14.36
CA LYS A 76 -33.75 30.45 -14.06
C LYS A 76 -33.78 29.48 -12.89
N VAL A 77 -33.09 28.36 -13.04
CA VAL A 77 -32.89 27.36 -11.99
C VAL A 77 -31.39 27.22 -11.76
N GLU A 78 -30.94 27.58 -10.57
CA GLU A 78 -29.53 27.55 -10.16
C GLU A 78 -29.37 26.54 -9.01
N VAL A 79 -28.42 25.62 -9.15
CA VAL A 79 -28.08 24.60 -8.17
C VAL A 79 -26.60 24.67 -7.86
N ASP A 80 -26.28 24.76 -6.57
CA ASP A 80 -24.93 24.54 -6.07
C ASP A 80 -24.95 23.33 -5.14
N LEU A 81 -23.96 22.45 -5.25
CA LEU A 81 -23.80 21.34 -4.32
C LEU A 81 -22.33 21.04 -4.04
N LEU A 82 -22.07 20.49 -2.86
CA LEU A 82 -20.81 19.86 -2.53
C LEU A 82 -20.98 18.35 -2.60
N ALA A 83 -20.08 17.67 -3.30
CA ALA A 83 -20.04 16.22 -3.42
C ALA A 83 -18.72 15.68 -2.85
N ARG A 84 -18.84 14.69 -1.96
CA ARG A 84 -17.69 14.02 -1.38
C ARG A 84 -17.30 12.83 -2.25
N MET A 85 -16.30 13.02 -3.10
CA MET A 85 -15.80 12.04 -4.08
C MET A 85 -14.88 11.02 -3.39
N SER A 86 -15.49 10.12 -2.63
CA SER A 86 -14.83 8.91 -2.12
C SER A 86 -14.95 7.82 -3.17
N VAL A 87 -13.85 7.11 -3.46
CA VAL A 87 -13.87 5.98 -4.40
C VAL A 87 -14.89 4.96 -3.93
N ILE A 88 -15.82 4.60 -4.82
CA ILE A 88 -16.82 3.57 -4.58
C ILE A 88 -16.46 2.36 -5.43
N ASN A 89 -16.27 1.19 -4.82
CA ASN A 89 -16.17 -0.04 -5.58
C ASN A 89 -17.56 -0.36 -6.17
N PRO A 90 -17.72 -0.32 -7.51
CA PRO A 90 -19.01 -0.55 -8.13
C PRO A 90 -19.43 -2.03 -8.06
N PHE A 91 -18.54 -2.95 -7.67
CA PHE A 91 -18.80 -4.39 -7.52
C PHE A 91 -18.99 -4.84 -6.07
N ASP A 92 -18.98 -3.91 -5.10
CA ASP A 92 -19.11 -4.23 -3.68
C ASP A 92 -20.58 -4.42 -3.28
N PHE A 93 -21.13 -5.58 -3.64
CA PHE A 93 -22.48 -6.02 -3.31
C PHE A 93 -22.58 -7.55 -3.34
N PHE A 94 -23.64 -8.09 -2.76
CA PHE A 94 -23.94 -9.53 -2.81
C PHE A 94 -25.24 -9.76 -3.56
N ILE A 95 -25.28 -10.79 -4.39
CA ILE A 95 -26.50 -11.24 -5.07
C ILE A 95 -26.99 -12.50 -4.36
N GLU A 96 -28.31 -12.63 -4.20
CA GLU A 96 -28.92 -13.85 -3.69
C GLU A 96 -28.54 -15.06 -4.55
N GLU A 97 -28.36 -16.22 -3.92
CA GLU A 97 -27.84 -17.44 -4.58
C GLU A 97 -28.65 -17.82 -5.83
N TYR A 98 -29.98 -17.67 -5.78
CA TYR A 98 -30.87 -18.02 -6.90
C TYR A 98 -30.77 -17.04 -8.09
N ALA A 99 -30.16 -15.87 -7.90
CA ALA A 99 -30.02 -14.80 -8.89
C ALA A 99 -28.56 -14.52 -9.30
N ASP A 100 -27.57 -15.21 -8.71
CA ASP A 100 -26.14 -15.03 -8.98
C ASP A 100 -25.74 -15.33 -10.44
N HIS A 101 -26.58 -16.06 -11.18
CA HIS A 101 -26.38 -16.35 -12.60
C HIS A 101 -27.57 -15.91 -13.45
N PHE A 102 -27.30 -15.37 -14.63
CA PHE A 102 -28.29 -15.16 -15.67
C PHE A 102 -28.48 -16.46 -16.49
N PRO A 103 -29.71 -16.82 -16.91
CA PRO A 103 -30.98 -16.20 -16.53
C PRO A 103 -31.47 -16.68 -15.15
N PHE A 104 -32.20 -15.81 -14.43
CA PHE A 104 -32.94 -16.16 -13.22
C PHE A 104 -34.39 -15.64 -13.30
N THR A 105 -35.22 -16.04 -12.34
CA THR A 105 -36.60 -15.54 -12.20
C THR A 105 -36.81 -14.94 -10.81
N TYR A 106 -37.43 -13.76 -10.74
CA TYR A 106 -37.86 -13.17 -9.47
C TYR A 106 -38.91 -14.05 -8.79
N THR A 107 -38.91 -14.05 -7.46
CA THR A 107 -40.02 -14.62 -6.67
C THR A 107 -41.33 -13.91 -7.02
N ALA A 108 -42.46 -14.58 -6.85
CA ALA A 108 -43.77 -14.03 -7.25
C ALA A 108 -44.08 -12.67 -6.59
N ASP A 109 -43.82 -12.56 -5.28
CA ASP A 109 -44.08 -11.33 -4.50
C ASP A 109 -43.22 -10.17 -5.00
N LEU A 110 -41.90 -10.36 -5.04
CA LEU A 110 -40.96 -9.36 -5.56
C LEU A 110 -41.25 -8.97 -7.03
N LYS A 111 -41.64 -9.93 -7.87
CA LYS A 111 -42.05 -9.63 -9.26
C LYS A 111 -43.28 -8.72 -9.31
N ALA A 112 -44.24 -8.92 -8.41
CA ALA A 112 -45.42 -8.06 -8.31
C ALA A 112 -45.04 -6.63 -7.90
N GLU A 113 -44.13 -6.48 -6.93
CA GLU A 113 -43.59 -5.17 -6.50
C GLU A 113 -42.81 -4.45 -7.60
N LEU A 114 -42.09 -5.22 -8.43
CA LEU A 114 -41.28 -4.72 -9.54
C LEU A 114 -42.06 -4.49 -10.84
N THR A 115 -43.39 -4.70 -10.86
CA THR A 115 -44.22 -4.62 -12.07
C THR A 115 -43.97 -3.38 -12.94
N PRO A 116 -43.91 -2.14 -12.39
CA PRO A 116 -43.64 -0.94 -13.20
C PRO A 116 -42.28 -0.98 -13.90
N TYR A 117 -41.30 -1.65 -13.30
CA TYR A 117 -39.92 -1.75 -13.79
C TYR A 117 -39.69 -2.91 -14.76
N LEU A 118 -40.71 -3.76 -14.96
CA LEU A 118 -40.75 -4.87 -15.92
C LEU A 118 -41.65 -4.57 -17.12
N ALA A 119 -42.37 -3.45 -17.11
CA ALA A 119 -43.30 -3.08 -18.17
C ALA A 119 -42.58 -2.92 -19.52
N LEU A 120 -43.03 -3.71 -20.51
CA LEU A 120 -42.52 -3.66 -21.87
C LEU A 120 -43.26 -2.60 -22.68
N GLU A 121 -42.52 -1.84 -23.46
CA GLU A 121 -43.08 -1.01 -24.53
C GLU A 121 -42.85 -1.69 -25.88
N ASP A 122 -43.59 -1.26 -26.89
CA ASP A 122 -43.27 -1.64 -28.27
C ASP A 122 -41.88 -1.08 -28.62
N GLY A 123 -41.01 -1.99 -29.03
CA GLY A 123 -39.58 -1.74 -29.15
C GLY A 123 -39.08 -1.76 -30.59
N GLY A 124 -39.93 -2.16 -31.53
CA GLY A 124 -39.58 -2.30 -32.94
C GLY A 124 -38.64 -3.46 -33.29
N PRO A 125 -38.48 -3.77 -34.60
CA PRO A 125 -37.75 -4.95 -35.05
C PRO A 125 -36.25 -4.95 -34.73
N ALA A 126 -35.59 -3.79 -34.65
CA ALA A 126 -34.16 -3.72 -34.36
C ALA A 126 -33.89 -4.04 -32.89
N LEU A 127 -34.74 -3.59 -31.97
CA LEU A 127 -34.63 -3.97 -30.55
C LEU A 127 -34.87 -5.46 -30.36
N ASP A 128 -35.90 -6.02 -30.99
CA ASP A 128 -36.21 -7.44 -30.87
C ASP A 128 -35.08 -8.31 -31.44
N ALA A 129 -34.48 -7.90 -32.57
CA ALA A 129 -33.29 -8.55 -33.13
C ALA A 129 -32.07 -8.45 -32.19
N PHE A 130 -31.82 -7.29 -31.59
CA PHE A 130 -30.74 -7.10 -30.62
C PHE A 130 -30.90 -8.04 -29.42
N VAL A 131 -32.10 -8.08 -28.81
CA VAL A 131 -32.43 -8.91 -27.65
C VAL A 131 -32.36 -10.41 -27.98
N ALA A 132 -32.79 -10.82 -29.19
CA ALA A 132 -32.69 -12.20 -29.65
C ALA A 132 -31.22 -12.65 -29.79
N ALA A 133 -30.32 -11.72 -30.14
CA ALA A 133 -28.90 -11.98 -30.26
C ALA A 133 -28.13 -11.97 -28.91
N VAL A 134 -28.79 -11.71 -27.78
CA VAL A 134 -28.15 -11.79 -26.45
C VAL A 134 -28.12 -13.26 -25.97
N PRO A 135 -26.94 -13.86 -25.71
CA PRO A 135 -26.83 -15.24 -25.26
C PRO A 135 -27.62 -15.51 -23.97
N ARG A 136 -28.27 -16.67 -23.90
CA ARG A 136 -29.01 -17.16 -22.71
C ARG A 136 -28.28 -18.28 -21.99
N THR A 137 -27.00 -18.45 -22.27
CA THR A 137 -26.11 -19.37 -21.57
C THR A 137 -26.00 -18.96 -20.11
N LYS A 138 -25.86 -19.95 -19.23
CA LYS A 138 -25.67 -19.69 -17.80
C LYS A 138 -24.35 -18.95 -17.60
N THR A 139 -24.43 -17.70 -17.18
CA THR A 139 -23.28 -16.81 -16.97
C THR A 139 -23.45 -16.12 -15.61
N ARG A 140 -22.34 -15.85 -14.91
CA ARG A 140 -22.39 -15.08 -13.67
C ARG A 140 -23.02 -13.71 -13.94
N MET A 141 -23.93 -13.26 -13.08
CA MET A 141 -24.77 -12.08 -13.33
C MET A 141 -23.94 -10.83 -13.58
N VAL A 142 -22.89 -10.62 -12.79
CA VAL A 142 -21.99 -9.45 -12.95
C VAL A 142 -21.33 -9.46 -14.34
N ASP A 143 -20.75 -10.60 -14.74
CA ASP A 143 -20.10 -10.73 -16.05
C ASP A 143 -21.11 -10.52 -17.20
N PHE A 144 -22.34 -11.02 -17.04
CA PHE A 144 -23.42 -10.81 -17.99
C PHE A 144 -23.79 -9.33 -18.15
N LEU A 145 -23.97 -8.60 -17.03
CA LEU A 145 -24.32 -7.19 -17.05
C LEU A 145 -23.19 -6.32 -17.63
N VAL A 146 -21.93 -6.60 -17.27
CA VAL A 146 -20.76 -5.92 -17.83
C VAL A 146 -20.71 -6.13 -19.35
N ALA A 147 -20.81 -7.37 -19.82
CA ALA A 147 -20.79 -7.68 -21.26
C ALA A 147 -21.96 -7.03 -22.01
N LEU A 148 -23.16 -7.02 -21.42
CA LEU A 148 -24.33 -6.38 -22.03
C LEU A 148 -24.17 -4.85 -22.13
N ASN A 149 -23.69 -4.22 -21.06
CA ASN A 149 -23.47 -2.78 -21.02
C ASN A 149 -22.41 -2.35 -22.05
N GLN A 150 -21.29 -3.07 -22.11
CA GLN A 150 -20.23 -2.85 -23.10
C GLN A 150 -20.72 -3.08 -24.52
N ARG A 151 -21.61 -4.05 -24.74
CA ARG A 151 -22.20 -4.29 -26.06
C ARG A 151 -23.06 -3.11 -26.52
N VAL A 152 -23.91 -2.55 -25.66
CA VAL A 152 -24.69 -1.35 -26.00
C VAL A 152 -23.77 -0.18 -26.32
N GLN A 153 -22.73 0.02 -25.50
CA GLN A 153 -21.72 1.06 -25.73
C GLN A 153 -20.98 0.91 -27.07
N ALA A 154 -20.64 -0.33 -27.46
CA ALA A 154 -19.96 -0.60 -28.71
C ALA A 154 -20.87 -0.45 -29.95
N GLU A 155 -22.18 -0.68 -29.80
CA GLU A 155 -23.14 -0.61 -30.90
C GLU A 155 -23.73 0.80 -31.12
N VAL A 156 -23.66 1.69 -30.12
CA VAL A 156 -24.23 3.05 -30.17
C VAL A 156 -23.14 4.10 -29.94
N GLY A 157 -22.78 4.83 -31.00
CA GLY A 157 -21.87 5.97 -30.91
C GLY A 157 -22.49 7.15 -30.16
N TYR A 158 -21.69 7.80 -29.32
CA TYR A 158 -22.16 8.95 -28.54
C TYR A 158 -22.22 10.24 -29.38
N VAL A 159 -23.34 10.95 -29.29
CA VAL A 159 -23.54 12.29 -29.88
C VAL A 159 -24.26 13.22 -28.90
N ILE A 160 -23.89 14.49 -28.91
CA ILE A 160 -24.62 15.54 -28.19
C ILE A 160 -25.86 15.92 -29.01
N ARG A 161 -27.01 15.98 -28.35
CA ARG A 161 -28.30 16.24 -29.00
C ARG A 161 -29.07 17.35 -28.29
N MET A 162 -29.41 18.38 -29.04
CA MET A 162 -30.23 19.49 -28.55
C MET A 162 -31.73 19.26 -28.76
N GLU A 163 -32.13 18.29 -29.58
CA GLU A 163 -33.56 18.03 -29.80
C GLU A 163 -34.23 17.56 -28.50
N PRO A 164 -35.49 17.94 -28.25
CA PRO A 164 -36.20 17.48 -27.07
C PRO A 164 -36.55 15.98 -27.16
N GLY A 165 -36.69 15.35 -25.99
CA GLY A 165 -37.15 13.97 -25.87
C GLY A 165 -36.04 12.91 -25.92
N VAL A 166 -36.44 11.65 -25.85
CA VAL A 166 -35.56 10.47 -25.88
C VAL A 166 -35.90 9.67 -27.12
N GLN A 167 -34.89 9.26 -27.90
CA GLN A 167 -35.08 8.37 -29.04
C GLN A 167 -35.69 7.05 -28.59
N THR A 168 -36.51 6.46 -29.46
CA THR A 168 -36.94 5.08 -29.22
C THR A 168 -35.73 4.13 -29.29
N PRO A 169 -35.75 3.00 -28.57
CA PRO A 169 -34.70 2.00 -28.66
C PRO A 169 -34.45 1.53 -30.11
N ASP A 170 -35.52 1.40 -30.91
CA ASP A 170 -35.45 1.00 -32.32
C ASP A 170 -34.68 2.03 -33.17
N GLU A 171 -34.97 3.32 -32.99
CA GLU A 171 -34.28 4.42 -33.67
C GLU A 171 -32.80 4.48 -33.26
N THR A 172 -32.52 4.29 -31.98
CA THR A 172 -31.15 4.29 -31.44
C THR A 172 -30.32 3.18 -32.07
N LEU A 173 -30.87 1.96 -32.17
CA LEU A 173 -30.20 0.81 -32.78
C LEU A 173 -30.08 0.93 -34.31
N LYS A 174 -31.06 1.53 -35.00
CA LYS A 174 -31.02 1.75 -36.45
C LYS A 174 -30.00 2.81 -36.84
N SER A 175 -29.98 3.93 -36.12
CA SER A 175 -29.04 5.03 -36.36
C SER A 175 -27.64 4.73 -35.84
N LYS A 176 -27.53 3.85 -34.83
CA LYS A 176 -26.29 3.56 -34.08
C LYS A 176 -25.68 4.81 -33.46
N LEU A 177 -26.47 5.84 -33.19
CA LEU A 177 -26.05 7.11 -32.63
C LEU A 177 -27.06 7.57 -31.58
N GLY A 178 -26.57 7.99 -30.41
CA GLY A 178 -27.44 8.46 -29.33
C GLY A 178 -26.70 9.31 -28.30
N SER A 179 -27.47 10.10 -27.56
CA SER A 179 -27.02 10.78 -26.33
C SER A 179 -27.13 9.83 -25.13
N CYS A 180 -26.62 10.24 -23.96
CA CYS A 180 -26.65 9.42 -22.74
C CYS A 180 -28.08 8.95 -22.36
N ARG A 181 -29.07 9.82 -22.53
CA ARG A 181 -30.50 9.49 -22.32
C ARG A 181 -31.03 8.46 -23.33
N ASP A 182 -30.53 8.42 -24.55
CA ASP A 182 -30.97 7.48 -25.58
C ASP A 182 -30.39 6.08 -25.28
N SER A 183 -29.08 6.00 -25.02
CA SER A 183 -28.39 4.75 -24.65
C SER A 183 -28.89 4.19 -23.31
N GLY A 184 -29.12 5.05 -22.31
CA GLY A 184 -29.69 4.66 -21.02
C GLY A 184 -31.09 4.08 -21.17
N TRP A 185 -31.95 4.68 -22.00
CA TRP A 185 -33.30 4.16 -22.23
C TRP A 185 -33.31 2.86 -23.04
N LEU A 186 -32.46 2.76 -24.06
CA LEU A 186 -32.23 1.51 -24.79
C LEU A 186 -31.86 0.38 -23.83
N LEU A 187 -30.88 0.59 -22.94
CA LEU A 187 -30.44 -0.43 -21.99
C LEU A 187 -31.56 -0.84 -21.02
N VAL A 188 -32.36 0.11 -20.51
CA VAL A 188 -33.55 -0.20 -19.69
C VAL A 188 -34.50 -1.16 -20.42
N GLN A 189 -34.80 -0.87 -21.69
CA GLN A 189 -35.75 -1.68 -22.47
C GLN A 189 -35.18 -3.05 -22.86
N VAL A 190 -33.87 -3.13 -23.13
CA VAL A 190 -33.17 -4.41 -23.31
C VAL A 190 -33.27 -5.25 -22.04
N LEU A 191 -32.87 -4.73 -20.89
CA LEU A 191 -32.92 -5.43 -19.60
C LEU A 191 -34.31 -5.99 -19.30
N ARG A 192 -35.36 -5.18 -19.51
CA ARG A 192 -36.75 -5.60 -19.30
C ARG A 192 -37.16 -6.77 -20.19
N ARG A 193 -36.79 -6.75 -21.48
CA ARG A 193 -37.03 -7.87 -22.40
C ARG A 193 -36.20 -9.11 -22.07
N LEU A 194 -35.09 -8.94 -21.35
CA LEU A 194 -34.31 -10.05 -20.78
C LEU A 194 -34.93 -10.61 -19.48
N GLY A 195 -36.03 -10.01 -18.99
CA GLY A 195 -36.71 -10.41 -17.77
C GLY A 195 -36.14 -9.76 -16.50
N LEU A 196 -35.30 -8.73 -16.63
CA LEU A 196 -34.67 -8.03 -15.52
C LEU A 196 -35.39 -6.69 -15.27
N ALA A 197 -35.76 -6.41 -14.01
CA ALA A 197 -36.39 -5.15 -13.65
C ALA A 197 -35.37 -4.02 -13.79
N ALA A 198 -35.73 -2.98 -14.54
CA ALA A 198 -34.84 -1.86 -14.81
C ALA A 198 -35.55 -0.51 -14.70
N ARG A 199 -34.81 0.54 -14.35
CA ARG A 199 -35.29 1.92 -14.24
C ARG A 199 -34.34 2.89 -14.92
N PHE A 200 -34.90 4.01 -15.37
CA PHE A 200 -34.15 5.10 -15.98
C PHE A 200 -33.77 6.11 -14.91
N VAL A 201 -32.50 6.51 -14.89
CA VAL A 201 -31.97 7.48 -13.94
C VAL A 201 -31.51 8.72 -14.67
N SER A 202 -31.96 9.89 -14.21
CA SER A 202 -31.39 11.18 -14.56
C SER A 202 -30.61 11.70 -13.36
N GLY A 203 -29.40 12.19 -13.61
CA GLY A 203 -28.48 12.59 -12.55
C GLY A 203 -27.42 13.58 -13.00
N TYR A 204 -26.50 13.89 -12.09
CA TYR A 204 -25.24 14.53 -12.45
C TYR A 204 -24.17 13.46 -12.66
N LEU A 205 -23.25 13.72 -13.58
CA LEU A 205 -21.98 13.02 -13.69
C LEU A 205 -20.87 14.01 -13.32
N ILE A 206 -20.05 13.65 -12.33
CA ILE A 206 -18.79 14.33 -12.03
C ILE A 206 -17.64 13.38 -12.38
N GLN A 207 -16.77 13.79 -13.29
CA GLN A 207 -15.52 13.07 -13.56
C GLN A 207 -14.34 13.98 -13.27
N LEU A 208 -13.51 13.55 -12.34
CA LEU A 208 -12.28 14.25 -11.99
C LEU A 208 -11.11 13.61 -12.72
N LYS A 209 -10.18 14.45 -13.19
CA LYS A 209 -8.93 14.00 -13.78
C LYS A 209 -8.15 13.14 -12.78
N PRO A 210 -7.80 11.89 -13.12
CA PRO A 210 -6.97 11.06 -12.26
C PRO A 210 -5.53 11.61 -12.18
N ASP A 211 -4.90 11.49 -11.02
CA ASP A 211 -3.54 12.00 -10.80
C ASP A 211 -2.48 11.20 -11.59
N VAL A 212 -2.74 9.90 -11.75
CA VAL A 212 -1.86 8.96 -12.44
C VAL A 212 -2.61 8.41 -13.65
N PRO A 213 -2.03 8.46 -14.86
CA PRO A 213 -2.64 7.83 -16.02
C PRO A 213 -2.73 6.31 -15.79
N ALA A 214 -3.83 5.70 -16.25
CA ALA A 214 -4.00 4.26 -16.16
C ALA A 214 -2.85 3.55 -16.91
N LEU A 215 -2.18 2.60 -16.24
CA LEU A 215 -1.14 1.77 -16.85
C LEU A 215 -1.74 0.78 -17.86
N ASP A 216 -2.89 0.20 -17.52
CA ASP A 216 -3.70 -0.67 -18.37
C ASP A 216 -5.19 -0.27 -18.21
N GLY A 217 -5.89 -0.06 -19.32
CA GLY A 217 -7.31 0.33 -19.36
C GLY A 217 -7.57 1.74 -19.93
N PRO A 218 -8.85 2.13 -20.08
CA PRO A 218 -9.19 3.46 -20.59
C PRO A 218 -8.69 4.55 -19.65
N SER A 219 -7.94 5.52 -20.19
CA SER A 219 -7.61 6.75 -19.47
C SER A 219 -8.92 7.46 -19.10
N GLY A 220 -9.04 7.88 -17.84
CA GLY A 220 -10.13 8.76 -17.41
C GLY A 220 -10.10 10.10 -18.15
N THR A 221 -10.95 11.02 -17.75
CA THR A 221 -10.99 12.36 -18.34
C THR A 221 -9.65 13.12 -18.18
N ASP A 222 -9.27 13.90 -19.19
CA ASP A 222 -8.08 14.76 -19.17
C ASP A 222 -8.27 16.05 -18.35
N VAL A 223 -9.53 16.40 -18.07
CA VAL A 223 -9.97 17.58 -17.33
C VAL A 223 -11.05 17.23 -16.33
N ASP A 224 -11.14 17.98 -15.23
CA ASP A 224 -12.31 17.89 -14.36
C ASP A 224 -13.53 18.42 -15.13
N PHE A 225 -14.59 17.63 -15.23
CA PHE A 225 -15.82 18.05 -15.88
C PHE A 225 -17.06 17.51 -15.18
N THR A 226 -18.18 18.17 -15.45
CA THR A 226 -19.49 17.73 -14.99
C THR A 226 -20.55 18.03 -16.03
N ASP A 227 -21.58 17.19 -16.08
CA ASP A 227 -22.74 17.38 -16.95
C ASP A 227 -23.99 16.74 -16.31
N LEU A 228 -25.17 17.10 -16.83
CA LEU A 228 -26.37 16.30 -16.66
C LEU A 228 -26.20 15.00 -17.45
N HIS A 229 -26.49 13.90 -16.78
CA HIS A 229 -26.28 12.57 -17.34
C HIS A 229 -27.48 11.67 -17.10
N ALA A 230 -27.53 10.59 -17.86
CA ALA A 230 -28.57 9.58 -17.73
C ALA A 230 -28.00 8.18 -17.92
N TRP A 231 -28.52 7.23 -17.12
CA TRP A 231 -28.09 5.83 -17.13
C TRP A 231 -29.24 4.89 -16.78
N ALA A 232 -28.98 3.59 -16.91
CA ALA A 232 -29.92 2.55 -16.51
C ALA A 232 -29.54 2.00 -15.13
N GLU A 233 -30.53 1.61 -14.34
CA GLU A 233 -30.32 0.80 -13.15
C GLU A 233 -31.10 -0.50 -13.26
N VAL A 234 -30.48 -1.62 -12.85
CA VAL A 234 -31.09 -2.95 -12.80
C VAL A 234 -31.27 -3.39 -11.36
N TYR A 235 -32.42 -3.95 -11.01
CA TYR A 235 -32.65 -4.50 -9.67
C TYR A 235 -32.17 -5.95 -9.59
N LEU A 236 -31.28 -6.24 -8.65
CA LEU A 236 -30.79 -7.58 -8.37
C LEU A 236 -31.13 -7.95 -6.92
N PRO A 237 -31.77 -9.11 -6.67
CA PRO A 237 -32.01 -9.57 -5.30
C PRO A 237 -30.71 -9.65 -4.50
N GLY A 238 -30.70 -9.12 -3.29
CA GLY A 238 -29.50 -8.98 -2.44
C GLY A 238 -28.73 -7.69 -2.67
N ALA A 239 -28.49 -7.31 -3.94
CA ALA A 239 -27.65 -6.15 -4.28
C ALA A 239 -28.43 -4.84 -4.40
N GLY A 240 -29.75 -4.91 -4.65
CA GLY A 240 -30.59 -3.74 -4.90
C GLY A 240 -30.44 -3.19 -6.31
N TRP A 241 -30.57 -1.86 -6.46
CA TRP A 241 -30.44 -1.18 -7.75
C TRP A 241 -28.97 -0.93 -8.09
N ILE A 242 -28.51 -1.49 -9.21
CA ILE A 242 -27.13 -1.37 -9.70
C ILE A 242 -27.11 -0.53 -10.98
N GLY A 243 -26.30 0.53 -10.99
CA GLY A 243 -26.18 1.47 -12.11
C GLY A 243 -25.24 0.99 -13.21
N LEU A 244 -25.70 1.13 -14.46
CA LEU A 244 -25.01 0.77 -15.69
C LEU A 244 -25.03 1.97 -16.63
N ASP A 245 -23.85 2.51 -16.93
CA ASP A 245 -23.68 3.62 -17.86
C ASP A 245 -23.35 3.07 -19.25
N ALA A 246 -24.38 3.01 -20.11
CA ALA A 246 -24.27 2.52 -21.48
C ALA A 246 -23.43 3.44 -22.39
N THR A 247 -23.11 4.65 -21.93
CA THR A 247 -22.29 5.60 -22.68
C THR A 247 -20.80 5.29 -22.54
N SER A 248 -20.38 4.93 -21.33
CA SER A 248 -19.00 4.55 -21.02
C SER A 248 -18.75 3.04 -21.07
N GLY A 249 -19.81 2.23 -20.99
CA GLY A 249 -19.70 0.77 -20.89
C GLY A 249 -19.29 0.30 -19.49
N LEU A 250 -19.29 1.20 -18.50
CA LEU A 250 -18.89 0.94 -17.13
C LEU A 250 -20.09 0.91 -16.17
N LEU A 251 -19.91 0.30 -15.00
CA LEU A 251 -20.86 0.46 -13.90
C LEU A 251 -20.75 1.89 -13.35
N CYS A 252 -21.86 2.38 -12.79
CA CYS A 252 -21.91 3.69 -12.14
C CYS A 252 -21.03 3.72 -10.89
N GLY A 253 -20.18 4.74 -10.77
CA GLY A 253 -19.27 4.96 -9.64
C GLY A 253 -19.67 6.18 -8.81
N GLU A 254 -18.73 6.72 -8.03
CA GLU A 254 -18.94 7.89 -7.16
C GLU A 254 -19.28 9.19 -7.92
N GLY A 255 -18.96 9.24 -9.21
CA GLY A 255 -19.30 10.36 -10.08
C GLY A 255 -20.76 10.42 -10.47
N HIS A 256 -21.49 9.30 -10.39
CA HIS A 256 -22.90 9.20 -10.82
C HIS A 256 -23.82 9.55 -9.66
N ILE A 257 -24.27 10.80 -9.60
CA ILE A 257 -25.13 11.31 -8.53
C ILE A 257 -26.59 11.28 -9.01
N PRO A 258 -27.41 10.30 -8.60
CA PRO A 258 -28.79 10.19 -9.07
C PRO A 258 -29.62 11.37 -8.55
N LEU A 259 -30.47 11.94 -9.41
CA LEU A 259 -31.43 12.99 -9.04
C LEU A 259 -32.86 12.43 -9.07
N ALA A 260 -33.21 11.73 -10.16
CA ALA A 260 -34.49 11.07 -10.31
C ALA A 260 -34.34 9.69 -10.97
N ALA A 261 -34.76 8.64 -10.27
CA ALA A 261 -34.78 7.27 -10.77
C ALA A 261 -36.24 6.79 -10.90
N THR A 262 -36.68 6.46 -12.11
CA THR A 262 -38.10 6.16 -12.38
C THR A 262 -38.25 5.03 -13.40
N PRO A 263 -39.40 4.32 -13.43
CA PRO A 263 -39.65 3.30 -14.45
C PRO A 263 -39.70 3.86 -15.88
N HIS A 264 -39.84 5.17 -16.08
CA HIS A 264 -39.94 5.73 -17.42
C HIS A 264 -39.30 7.12 -17.48
N TYR A 265 -38.43 7.35 -18.47
CA TYR A 265 -37.70 8.61 -18.67
C TYR A 265 -38.54 9.89 -18.58
N ARG A 266 -39.82 9.87 -18.99
CA ARG A 266 -40.75 11.01 -18.90
C ARG A 266 -40.94 11.52 -17.47
N SER A 267 -40.84 10.62 -16.48
CA SER A 267 -40.96 10.97 -15.06
C SER A 267 -39.63 11.41 -14.43
N ALA A 268 -38.51 11.22 -15.13
CA ALA A 268 -37.16 11.60 -14.68
C ALA A 268 -36.66 12.91 -15.30
N ALA A 269 -37.48 13.59 -16.10
CA ALA A 269 -37.08 14.87 -16.71
C ALA A 269 -36.68 15.90 -15.63
N PRO A 270 -35.51 16.56 -15.76
CA PRO A 270 -34.96 17.45 -14.73
C PRO A 270 -35.87 18.64 -14.41
N ILE A 271 -36.46 19.24 -15.45
CA ILE A 271 -37.41 20.36 -15.35
C ILE A 271 -38.60 20.05 -16.26
N THR A 272 -39.80 20.13 -15.71
CA THR A 272 -41.06 19.96 -16.47
C THR A 272 -42.11 20.93 -15.99
N GLY A 273 -42.87 21.54 -16.88
CA GLY A 273 -44.00 22.38 -16.52
C GLY A 273 -44.67 23.01 -17.72
N GLY A 274 -45.78 23.71 -17.45
CA GLY A 274 -46.52 24.43 -18.49
C GLY A 274 -45.94 25.82 -18.70
N VAL A 275 -45.86 26.27 -19.95
CA VAL A 275 -45.49 27.65 -20.30
C VAL A 275 -46.50 28.19 -21.30
N GLU A 276 -46.85 29.48 -21.21
CA GLU A 276 -47.59 30.13 -22.29
C GLU A 276 -46.75 30.10 -23.58
N PRO A 277 -47.36 29.98 -24.77
CA PRO A 277 -46.62 30.02 -26.04
C PRO A 277 -45.83 31.33 -26.19
N ALA A 278 -44.51 31.22 -26.35
CA ALA A 278 -43.58 32.34 -26.49
C ALA A 278 -42.34 31.90 -27.28
N GLU A 279 -41.60 32.87 -27.81
CA GLU A 279 -40.25 32.58 -28.31
C GLU A 279 -39.32 32.50 -27.10
N VAL A 280 -38.46 31.48 -27.07
CA VAL A 280 -37.60 31.18 -25.93
C VAL A 280 -36.16 30.98 -26.38
N GLU A 281 -35.26 31.67 -25.70
CA GLU A 281 -33.82 31.42 -25.72
C GLU A 281 -33.48 30.54 -24.51
N PHE A 282 -32.76 29.44 -24.77
CA PHE A 282 -32.36 28.46 -23.76
C PHE A 282 -30.85 28.49 -23.57
N ASP A 283 -30.41 28.63 -22.33
CA ASP A 283 -29.00 28.60 -21.96
C ASP A 283 -28.77 27.65 -20.78
N PHE A 284 -27.61 27.00 -20.79
CA PHE A 284 -27.23 25.96 -19.85
C PHE A 284 -25.74 26.04 -19.54
N GLU A 285 -25.41 26.11 -18.25
CA GLU A 285 -24.04 26.20 -17.75
C GLU A 285 -23.83 25.21 -16.63
N MET A 286 -22.71 24.48 -16.67
CA MET A 286 -22.25 23.64 -15.58
C MET A 286 -20.74 23.75 -15.37
N SER A 287 -20.32 23.75 -14.11
CA SER A 287 -18.90 23.72 -13.75
C SER A 287 -18.64 22.90 -12.49
N VAL A 288 -17.42 22.38 -12.38
CA VAL A 288 -16.94 21.63 -11.21
C VAL A 288 -15.58 22.16 -10.76
N ALA A 289 -15.38 22.25 -9.45
CA ALA A 289 -14.11 22.65 -8.85
C ALA A 289 -13.76 21.77 -7.64
N ARG A 290 -12.47 21.52 -7.42
CA ARG A 290 -11.98 20.84 -6.21
C ARG A 290 -11.83 21.87 -5.09
N VAL A 291 -12.64 21.76 -4.03
CA VAL A 291 -12.69 22.74 -2.92
C VAL A 291 -11.75 22.35 -1.78
N ALA A 292 -11.64 21.06 -1.49
CA ALA A 292 -10.73 20.56 -0.48
C ALA A 292 -10.13 19.22 -0.93
N GLU A 293 -8.80 19.17 -0.94
CA GLU A 293 -8.04 18.00 -1.35
C GLU A 293 -6.89 17.79 -0.37
N ALA A 294 -6.84 16.61 0.26
CA ALA A 294 -5.72 16.26 1.13
C ALA A 294 -4.44 16.00 0.29
N PRO A 295 -3.24 16.36 0.77
CA PRO A 295 -1.98 16.08 0.07
C PRO A 295 -1.84 14.59 -0.22
N ARG A 296 -1.52 14.24 -1.47
CA ARG A 296 -1.44 12.85 -1.92
C ARG A 296 -0.01 12.50 -2.30
N VAL A 297 0.38 11.24 -2.11
CA VAL A 297 1.69 10.74 -2.56
C VAL A 297 1.83 10.69 -4.08
N THR A 298 0.71 10.81 -4.80
CA THR A 298 0.60 10.72 -6.27
C THR A 298 0.76 12.06 -6.97
N LEU A 299 0.71 13.18 -6.24
CA LEU A 299 0.83 14.53 -6.81
C LEU A 299 1.79 15.34 -5.94
N PRO A 300 2.80 16.02 -6.52
CA PRO A 300 3.66 16.90 -5.74
C PRO A 300 2.84 18.01 -5.08
N PHE A 301 3.33 18.54 -3.96
CA PHE A 301 2.77 19.74 -3.36
C PHE A 301 2.69 20.86 -4.41
N SER A 302 1.66 21.71 -4.32
CA SER A 302 1.63 22.92 -5.13
C SER A 302 2.86 23.79 -4.83
N ASP A 303 3.33 24.56 -5.81
CA ASP A 303 4.49 25.46 -5.62
C ASP A 303 4.30 26.39 -4.41
N GLU A 304 3.06 26.86 -4.18
CA GLU A 304 2.68 27.65 -3.01
C GLU A 304 2.84 26.87 -1.70
N SER A 305 2.32 25.64 -1.64
CA SER A 305 2.45 24.78 -0.45
C SER A 305 3.91 24.43 -0.17
N TRP A 306 4.69 24.20 -1.22
CA TRP A 306 6.11 23.91 -1.12
C TRP A 306 6.90 25.12 -0.61
N ALA A 307 6.60 26.32 -1.12
CA ALA A 307 7.21 27.56 -0.64
C ALA A 307 6.85 27.84 0.83
N ALA A 308 5.59 27.60 1.24
CA ALA A 308 5.16 27.73 2.63
C ALA A 308 5.88 26.74 3.55
N LEU A 309 6.06 25.49 3.10
CA LEU A 309 6.79 24.46 3.85
C LEU A 309 8.27 24.80 4.02
N ASN A 310 8.93 25.29 2.96
CA ASN A 310 10.32 25.77 3.05
C ASN A 310 10.45 26.96 4.00
N THR A 311 9.54 27.94 3.91
CA THR A 311 9.53 29.10 4.80
C THR A 311 9.37 28.67 6.27
N LEU A 312 8.51 27.68 6.53
CA LEU A 312 8.35 27.12 7.87
C LEU A 312 9.62 26.38 8.32
N GLY A 313 10.25 25.60 7.43
CA GLY A 313 11.52 24.91 7.71
C GLY A 313 12.62 25.88 8.10
N GLU A 314 12.82 26.95 7.32
CA GLU A 314 13.79 28.01 7.62
C GLU A 314 13.55 28.67 8.97
N LYS A 315 12.28 28.90 9.33
CA LYS A 315 11.91 29.44 10.64
C LYS A 315 12.25 28.45 11.76
N VAL A 316 11.92 27.17 11.59
CA VAL A 316 12.23 26.12 12.58
C VAL A 316 13.75 26.00 12.76
N ASP A 317 14.53 26.01 11.69
CA ASP A 317 16.00 25.97 11.77
C ASP A 317 16.56 27.17 12.53
N ALA A 318 16.04 28.38 12.29
CA ALA A 318 16.43 29.58 13.02
C ALA A 318 16.10 29.49 14.52
N ASP A 319 14.92 28.94 14.85
CA ASP A 319 14.49 28.72 16.24
C ASP A 319 15.40 27.68 16.93
N LEU A 320 15.75 26.58 16.26
CA LEU A 320 16.65 25.55 16.79
C LEU A 320 18.05 26.11 17.07
N MET A 321 18.60 26.91 16.14
CA MET A 321 19.91 27.56 16.34
C MET A 321 19.89 28.55 17.50
N THR A 322 18.84 29.39 17.59
CA THR A 322 18.70 30.40 18.65
C THR A 322 18.66 29.78 20.04
N ASN A 323 18.07 28.58 20.15
CA ASN A 323 17.89 27.88 21.42
C ASN A 323 18.99 26.80 21.70
N ASP A 324 20.06 26.74 20.90
CA ASP A 324 21.12 25.70 20.95
C ASP A 324 20.56 24.27 21.00
N VAL A 325 19.45 24.03 20.27
CA VAL A 325 18.85 22.70 20.14
C VAL A 325 19.58 21.95 19.03
N ARG A 326 20.38 20.96 19.43
CA ARG A 326 21.16 20.13 18.51
C ARG A 326 20.39 18.86 18.19
N LEU A 327 20.03 18.68 16.92
CA LEU A 327 19.37 17.48 16.44
C LEU A 327 20.42 16.51 15.85
N THR A 328 20.39 15.26 16.29
CA THR A 328 21.08 14.16 15.61
C THR A 328 20.04 13.25 14.98
N MET A 329 19.99 13.24 13.65
CA MET A 329 19.14 12.34 12.89
C MET A 329 19.91 11.06 12.54
N GLY A 330 19.46 9.93 13.07
CA GLY A 330 19.89 8.61 12.63
C GLY A 330 18.88 8.05 11.64
N GLY A 331 19.30 7.75 10.42
CA GLY A 331 18.50 6.97 9.46
C GLY A 331 18.93 5.51 9.50
N GLU A 332 17.98 4.58 9.35
CA GLU A 332 18.24 3.17 9.03
C GLU A 332 17.98 2.94 7.52
N PRO A 333 18.88 3.37 6.62
CA PRO A 333 18.69 3.15 5.20
C PRO A 333 18.72 1.64 4.91
N THR A 334 17.72 1.15 4.20
CA THR A 334 17.67 -0.26 3.75
C THR A 334 18.25 -0.36 2.35
N PHE A 335 19.15 -1.32 2.14
CA PHE A 335 19.70 -1.63 0.82
C PHE A 335 18.93 -2.78 0.17
N VAL A 336 18.49 -2.58 -1.07
CA VAL A 336 17.90 -3.62 -1.94
C VAL A 336 18.72 -3.68 -3.21
N SER A 337 19.14 -4.88 -3.61
CA SER A 337 19.93 -5.08 -4.83
C SER A 337 19.09 -4.79 -6.07
N ILE A 338 19.58 -3.96 -6.99
CA ILE A 338 18.91 -3.73 -8.29
C ILE A 338 18.99 -4.95 -9.21
N ASP A 339 20.02 -5.78 -9.05
CA ASP A 339 20.28 -6.94 -9.91
C ASP A 339 19.36 -8.13 -9.58
N ASP A 340 18.75 -8.13 -8.39
CA ASP A 340 17.86 -9.19 -7.91
C ASP A 340 16.93 -8.63 -6.83
N TYR A 341 16.10 -7.64 -7.16
CA TYR A 341 15.23 -7.01 -6.17
C TYR A 341 14.03 -7.91 -5.79
N GLU A 342 13.74 -8.95 -6.57
CA GLU A 342 12.64 -9.91 -6.34
C GLU A 342 13.09 -11.13 -5.50
N GLY A 343 14.40 -11.33 -5.34
CA GLY A 343 14.96 -12.43 -4.58
C GLY A 343 14.41 -12.50 -3.15
N ALA A 344 14.21 -13.73 -2.65
CA ALA A 344 13.65 -13.95 -1.32
C ALA A 344 14.46 -13.24 -0.24
N GLU A 345 15.79 -13.15 -0.36
CA GLU A 345 16.64 -12.46 0.60
C GLU A 345 16.36 -10.96 0.69
N TRP A 346 15.79 -10.31 -0.32
CA TRP A 346 15.49 -8.87 -0.29
C TRP A 346 14.04 -8.54 0.12
N ASN A 347 13.15 -9.55 0.06
CA ASN A 347 11.73 -9.37 0.32
C ASN A 347 11.24 -10.06 1.60
N THR A 348 11.62 -11.33 1.80
CA THR A 348 10.97 -12.20 2.81
C THR A 348 11.95 -12.92 3.74
N ALA A 349 13.09 -13.37 3.23
CA ALA A 349 14.10 -14.09 4.00
C ALA A 349 15.04 -13.13 4.76
N ALA A 350 15.29 -13.43 6.04
CA ALA A 350 16.14 -12.62 6.91
C ALA A 350 17.59 -12.54 6.41
N LEU A 351 18.12 -13.65 5.87
CA LEU A 351 19.47 -13.79 5.35
C LEU A 351 19.43 -14.39 3.95
N GLY A 352 20.52 -14.19 3.21
CA GLY A 352 20.77 -14.83 1.94
C GLY A 352 22.25 -14.77 1.58
N PRO A 353 22.66 -15.48 0.54
CA PRO A 353 24.07 -15.64 0.18
C PRO A 353 24.72 -14.32 -0.27
N GLN A 354 23.95 -13.37 -0.82
CA GLN A 354 24.51 -12.13 -1.37
C GLN A 354 24.52 -10.99 -0.35
N LYS A 355 23.55 -10.95 0.58
CA LYS A 355 23.42 -9.88 1.59
C LYS A 355 24.73 -9.55 2.32
N ARG A 356 25.45 -10.58 2.78
CA ARG A 356 26.68 -10.40 3.57
C ARG A 356 27.84 -9.88 2.71
N VAL A 357 27.99 -10.41 1.50
CA VAL A 357 29.01 -9.95 0.52
C VAL A 357 28.76 -8.51 0.09
N ARG A 358 27.49 -8.16 -0.22
CA ARG A 358 27.11 -6.77 -0.59
C ARG A 358 27.34 -5.79 0.55
N ALA A 359 27.07 -6.20 1.79
CA ALA A 359 27.36 -5.38 2.95
C ALA A 359 28.86 -5.16 3.17
N ASP A 360 29.72 -6.13 2.87
CA ASP A 360 31.17 -5.99 2.99
C ASP A 360 31.70 -5.00 1.93
N ASP A 361 31.27 -5.14 0.67
CA ASP A 361 31.59 -4.17 -0.39
C ASP A 361 31.17 -2.75 -0.01
N LEU A 362 29.93 -2.58 0.51
CA LEU A 362 29.47 -1.29 0.99
C LEU A 362 30.34 -0.76 2.14
N ALA A 363 30.63 -1.58 3.15
CA ALA A 363 31.46 -1.19 4.29
C ALA A 363 32.87 -0.76 3.87
N ARG A 364 33.49 -1.45 2.91
CA ARG A 364 34.80 -1.10 2.33
C ARG A 364 34.74 0.21 1.56
N ARG A 365 33.70 0.44 0.75
CA ARG A 365 33.48 1.72 0.05
C ARG A 365 33.30 2.88 1.03
N LEU A 366 32.51 2.67 2.09
CA LEU A 366 32.31 3.65 3.16
C LEU A 366 33.62 3.94 3.88
N ARG A 367 34.41 2.92 4.22
CA ARG A 367 35.75 3.07 4.80
C ARG A 367 36.63 3.94 3.90
N LYS A 368 36.72 3.64 2.60
CA LYS A 368 37.53 4.43 1.66
C LYS A 368 37.08 5.89 1.58
N ARG A 369 35.77 6.15 1.67
CA ARG A 369 35.20 7.49 1.51
C ARG A 369 35.26 8.35 2.78
N PHE A 370 34.99 7.75 3.94
CA PHE A 370 34.74 8.46 5.20
C PHE A 370 35.78 8.18 6.28
N ALA A 371 36.45 7.03 6.23
CA ALA A 371 37.35 6.57 7.27
C ALA A 371 38.63 5.90 6.70
N PRO A 372 39.47 6.61 5.91
CA PRO A 372 40.76 6.05 5.48
C PRO A 372 41.60 5.63 6.70
N GLY A 373 42.12 4.41 6.69
CA GLY A 373 42.83 3.84 7.85
C GLY A 373 41.94 3.43 9.03
N GLY A 374 40.61 3.46 8.87
CA GLY A 374 39.67 2.94 9.86
C GLY A 374 39.72 1.41 9.98
N LEU A 375 39.29 0.90 11.13
CA LEU A 375 39.16 -0.53 11.42
C LEU A 375 37.77 -1.01 11.00
N LEU A 376 37.73 -2.05 10.16
CA LEU A 376 36.53 -2.85 9.92
C LEU A 376 36.45 -3.97 10.96
N HIS A 377 35.29 -4.09 11.59
CA HIS A 377 35.02 -5.11 12.60
C HIS A 377 33.81 -5.93 12.19
N TYR A 378 33.99 -7.24 12.10
CA TYR A 378 32.96 -8.20 11.72
C TYR A 378 32.43 -8.87 12.98
N GLY A 379 31.19 -8.56 13.33
CA GLY A 379 30.59 -9.02 14.58
C GLY A 379 29.18 -9.57 14.37
N GLN A 380 28.55 -9.88 15.50
CA GLN A 380 27.14 -10.23 15.55
C GLN A 380 26.30 -8.97 15.78
N GLY A 381 25.15 -8.93 15.12
CA GLY A 381 24.11 -7.93 15.26
C GLY A 381 23.02 -8.39 16.23
N LYS A 382 21.82 -7.82 16.05
CA LYS A 382 20.65 -8.16 16.88
C LYS A 382 20.22 -9.61 16.66
N TRP A 383 19.75 -10.24 17.73
CA TRP A 383 19.10 -11.55 17.69
C TRP A 383 17.60 -11.37 17.86
N TYR A 384 16.82 -11.82 16.89
CA TYR A 384 15.36 -11.72 16.94
C TYR A 384 14.74 -13.03 17.43
N PRO A 385 13.66 -12.98 18.22
CA PRO A 385 12.94 -14.17 18.65
C PRO A 385 12.51 -15.04 17.46
N GLY A 386 12.81 -16.34 17.53
CA GLY A 386 12.48 -17.30 16.47
C GLY A 386 13.56 -17.50 15.40
N GLU A 387 14.63 -16.71 15.38
CA GLU A 387 15.80 -16.98 14.53
C GLU A 387 16.79 -17.93 15.25
N PRO A 388 17.38 -18.92 14.56
CA PRO A 388 18.29 -19.89 15.17
C PRO A 388 19.62 -19.28 15.62
N LEU A 389 20.09 -18.23 14.92
CA LEU A 389 21.34 -17.53 15.17
C LEU A 389 21.13 -16.00 15.16
N PRO A 390 21.97 -15.23 15.90
CA PRO A 390 22.00 -13.77 15.77
C PRO A 390 22.41 -13.36 14.36
N ARG A 391 21.91 -12.22 13.89
CA ARG A 391 22.33 -11.63 12.61
C ARG A 391 23.80 -11.18 12.70
N TRP A 392 24.39 -10.77 11.57
CA TRP A 392 25.73 -10.18 11.53
C TRP A 392 25.67 -8.65 11.55
N SER A 393 26.77 -8.01 11.95
CA SER A 393 26.93 -6.56 11.95
C SER A 393 28.36 -6.19 11.60
N PHE A 394 28.54 -5.21 10.71
CA PHE A 394 29.85 -4.67 10.33
C PHE A 394 30.02 -3.29 10.95
N GLY A 395 31.01 -3.16 11.82
CA GLY A 395 31.39 -1.90 12.45
C GLY A 395 32.54 -1.24 11.69
N LEU A 396 32.46 0.07 11.50
CA LEU A 396 33.54 0.89 10.96
C LEU A 396 33.95 1.93 12.00
N PHE A 397 35.18 1.81 12.51
CA PHE A 397 35.71 2.68 13.56
C PHE A 397 36.88 3.49 13.03
N TRP A 398 36.91 4.79 13.33
CA TRP A 398 38.01 5.68 12.95
C TRP A 398 38.25 6.76 14.00
N ARG A 399 39.44 7.35 13.95
CA ARG A 399 39.80 8.44 14.86
C ARG A 399 39.39 9.78 14.26
N LYS A 400 38.83 10.66 15.10
CA LYS A 400 38.47 12.04 14.69
C LYS A 400 39.69 12.90 14.35
N ASP A 401 40.87 12.53 14.81
CA ASP A 401 42.14 13.20 14.49
C ASP A 401 42.75 12.76 13.15
N GLY A 402 42.10 11.85 12.42
CA GLY A 402 42.52 11.39 11.10
C GLY A 402 43.68 10.39 11.10
N LYS A 403 44.20 10.00 12.27
CA LYS A 403 45.26 8.98 12.35
C LYS A 403 44.69 7.57 12.12
N PRO A 404 45.44 6.65 11.50
CA PRO A 404 44.95 5.30 11.22
C PRO A 404 44.78 4.47 12.50
N ILE A 405 43.73 3.65 12.54
CA ILE A 405 43.57 2.56 13.51
C ILE A 405 44.14 1.26 12.93
N TRP A 406 44.00 1.07 11.61
CA TRP A 406 44.46 -0.11 10.89
C TRP A 406 45.28 0.30 9.67
N GLN A 407 46.52 -0.19 9.59
CA GLN A 407 47.47 0.25 8.57
C GLN A 407 47.42 -0.59 7.28
N ASP A 408 47.34 -1.92 7.38
CA ASP A 408 47.38 -2.81 6.22
C ASP A 408 46.02 -3.42 5.89
N GLU A 409 45.30 -2.79 4.97
CA GLU A 409 43.99 -3.26 4.50
C GLU A 409 44.01 -4.68 3.93
N LYS A 410 45.14 -5.16 3.40
CA LYS A 410 45.22 -6.51 2.79
C LYS A 410 45.08 -7.62 3.83
N LEU A 411 45.25 -7.30 5.10
CA LEU A 411 45.07 -8.23 6.21
C LEU A 411 43.59 -8.36 6.65
N ILE A 412 42.67 -7.61 6.04
CA ILE A 412 41.23 -7.72 6.30
C ILE A 412 40.62 -8.70 5.29
N ALA A 413 40.29 -9.90 5.76
CA ALA A 413 39.70 -10.97 4.95
C ALA A 413 38.45 -10.52 4.19
N ASP A 414 38.30 -11.00 2.95
CA ASP A 414 37.19 -10.69 2.06
C ASP A 414 36.08 -11.74 2.23
N GLU A 415 34.84 -11.30 2.48
CA GLU A 415 33.68 -12.18 2.65
C GLU A 415 33.32 -12.93 1.36
N ALA A 416 33.79 -12.48 0.20
CA ALA A 416 33.61 -13.16 -1.08
C ALA A 416 34.62 -14.30 -1.33
N HIS A 417 35.66 -14.46 -0.51
CA HIS A 417 36.76 -15.38 -0.76
C HIS A 417 36.97 -16.40 0.36
N ASP A 418 37.00 -17.69 0.01
CA ASP A 418 37.43 -18.74 0.92
C ASP A 418 38.97 -18.78 0.96
N HIS A 419 39.53 -18.36 2.09
CA HIS A 419 40.98 -18.33 2.30
C HIS A 419 41.59 -19.70 2.68
N GLY A 420 40.78 -20.76 2.80
CA GLY A 420 41.27 -22.12 3.08
C GLY A 420 41.92 -22.27 4.46
N VAL A 421 41.55 -21.42 5.42
CA VAL A 421 42.10 -21.43 6.78
C VAL A 421 41.60 -22.63 7.58
N THR A 422 42.49 -23.19 8.39
CA THR A 422 42.29 -24.42 9.16
C THR A 422 42.37 -24.17 10.66
N THR A 423 41.97 -25.16 11.46
CA THR A 423 42.13 -25.12 12.93
C THR A 423 43.59 -25.00 13.35
N ALA A 424 44.53 -25.56 12.58
CA ALA A 424 45.97 -25.41 12.83
C ALA A 424 46.43 -23.95 12.64
N ASP A 425 45.82 -23.21 11.72
CA ASP A 425 46.12 -21.79 11.52
C ASP A 425 45.60 -20.95 12.68
N ALA A 426 44.40 -21.26 13.18
CA ALA A 426 43.84 -20.66 14.38
C ALA A 426 44.71 -20.93 15.63
N GLU A 427 45.28 -22.13 15.76
CA GLU A 427 46.22 -22.44 16.85
C GLU A 427 47.46 -21.55 16.78
N ARG A 428 48.09 -21.48 15.60
CA ARG A 428 49.29 -20.65 15.40
C ARG A 428 49.02 -19.18 15.69
N PHE A 429 47.88 -18.67 15.24
CA PHE A 429 47.46 -17.30 15.53
C PHE A 429 47.26 -17.07 17.03
N ALA A 430 46.54 -17.97 17.71
CA ALA A 430 46.27 -17.85 19.14
C ALA A 430 47.56 -17.87 19.98
N ILE A 431 48.53 -18.72 19.61
CA ILE A 431 49.85 -18.78 20.26
C ILE A 431 50.62 -17.48 20.03
N ALA A 432 50.73 -17.04 18.78
CA ALA A 432 51.43 -15.79 18.45
C ALA A 432 50.81 -14.58 19.14
N LEU A 433 49.47 -14.53 19.24
CA LEU A 433 48.74 -13.50 19.96
C LEU A 433 49.06 -13.54 21.46
N ALA A 434 49.01 -14.72 22.09
CA ALA A 434 49.36 -14.86 23.50
C ALA A 434 50.79 -14.36 23.77
N GLU A 435 51.77 -14.79 22.96
CA GLU A 435 53.18 -14.37 23.09
C GLU A 435 53.34 -12.86 22.93
N ARG A 436 52.67 -12.26 21.93
CA ARG A 436 52.70 -10.80 21.72
C ARG A 436 52.04 -10.01 22.84
N LEU A 437 51.07 -10.58 23.55
CA LEU A 437 50.47 -9.98 24.74
C LEU A 437 51.35 -10.14 26.00
N GLY A 438 52.53 -10.76 25.89
CA GLY A 438 53.39 -11.08 27.03
C GLY A 438 52.89 -12.28 27.85
N LEU A 439 51.96 -13.07 27.29
CA LEU A 439 51.41 -14.27 27.88
C LEU A 439 52.14 -15.50 27.30
N GLY A 440 52.23 -16.59 28.07
CA GLY A 440 52.82 -17.84 27.57
C GLY A 440 51.83 -18.69 26.76
N ARG A 441 52.34 -19.54 25.86
CA ARG A 441 51.56 -20.58 25.14
C ARG A 441 50.60 -21.38 26.02
N LYS A 442 50.97 -21.62 27.28
CA LYS A 442 50.15 -22.37 28.27
C LYS A 442 48.76 -21.79 28.52
N TYR A 443 48.53 -20.53 28.19
CA TYR A 443 47.23 -19.86 28.35
C TYR A 443 46.28 -20.05 27.16
N VAL A 444 46.79 -20.58 26.04
CA VAL A 444 45.98 -20.93 24.87
C VAL A 444 45.37 -22.31 25.10
N GLN A 445 44.07 -22.37 25.33
CA GLN A 445 43.36 -23.60 25.64
C GLN A 445 42.54 -24.09 24.44
N PRO A 446 42.74 -25.33 23.96
CA PRO A 446 41.90 -25.89 22.92
C PRO A 446 40.48 -26.14 23.45
N ALA A 447 39.50 -25.76 22.64
CA ALA A 447 38.08 -25.98 22.86
C ALA A 447 37.58 -27.12 21.98
N PHE A 448 36.79 -28.03 22.54
CA PHE A 448 36.31 -29.22 21.85
C PHE A 448 34.78 -29.26 21.81
N GLU A 449 34.21 -29.94 20.82
CA GLU A 449 32.79 -30.29 20.88
C GLU A 449 32.51 -31.25 22.05
N ASP A 450 31.31 -31.20 22.64
CA ASP A 450 30.96 -32.15 23.69
C ASP A 450 30.64 -33.53 23.12
N ASN A 451 31.64 -34.43 23.17
CA ASN A 451 31.54 -35.78 22.64
C ASN A 451 30.37 -36.57 23.24
N ALA A 452 30.05 -36.38 24.52
CA ALA A 452 28.96 -37.09 25.17
C ALA A 452 27.60 -36.68 24.59
N HIS A 453 27.43 -35.40 24.24
CA HIS A 453 26.20 -34.91 23.63
C HIS A 453 25.98 -35.51 22.24
N PHE A 454 27.01 -35.49 21.39
CA PHE A 454 26.90 -35.98 20.01
C PHE A 454 26.75 -37.50 19.95
N LEU A 455 27.47 -38.25 20.79
CA LEU A 455 27.31 -39.72 20.89
C LEU A 455 25.91 -40.11 21.38
N LEU A 456 25.35 -39.38 22.35
CA LEU A 456 23.99 -39.63 22.81
C LEU A 456 22.95 -39.28 21.73
N LYS A 457 23.17 -38.21 20.96
CA LYS A 457 22.29 -37.86 19.82
C LYS A 457 22.34 -38.93 18.72
N GLU A 458 23.53 -39.41 18.37
CA GLU A 458 23.74 -40.48 17.41
C GLU A 458 23.07 -41.78 17.86
N ALA A 459 23.25 -42.19 19.12
CA ALA A 459 22.64 -43.40 19.68
C ALA A 459 21.10 -43.36 19.74
N ASN A 460 20.50 -42.17 19.74
CA ASN A 460 19.04 -41.98 19.73
C ASN A 460 18.45 -41.90 18.30
N LEU A 461 19.29 -41.98 17.26
CA LEU A 461 18.78 -42.09 15.89
C LEU A 461 18.10 -43.45 15.70
N PRO A 462 17.02 -43.52 14.89
CA PRO A 462 16.47 -44.80 14.47
C PRO A 462 17.54 -45.67 13.80
N GLU A 463 17.52 -46.98 14.05
CA GLU A 463 18.53 -47.95 13.56
C GLU A 463 18.76 -47.90 12.04
N ASN A 464 17.78 -47.41 11.27
CA ASN A 464 17.83 -47.32 9.82
C ASN A 464 18.19 -45.92 9.27
N LEU A 465 18.56 -44.97 10.14
CA LEU A 465 18.92 -43.60 9.76
C LEU A 465 20.34 -43.26 10.20
N GLU A 466 21.15 -42.84 9.23
CA GLU A 466 22.49 -42.33 9.47
C GLU A 466 22.48 -40.84 9.87
N PRO A 467 23.48 -40.36 10.61
CA PRO A 467 23.73 -38.93 10.77
C PRO A 467 23.76 -38.20 9.42
N GLY A 468 22.86 -37.24 9.21
CA GLY A 468 22.77 -36.52 7.92
C GLY A 468 21.59 -36.92 7.01
N ASP A 469 20.80 -37.94 7.36
CA ASP A 469 19.69 -38.42 6.52
C ASP A 469 18.56 -37.38 6.38
N LYS A 470 18.13 -37.10 5.14
CA LYS A 470 17.10 -36.09 4.80
C LYS A 470 15.74 -36.34 5.47
N ARG A 471 15.48 -37.56 5.96
CA ARG A 471 14.25 -37.94 6.67
C ARG A 471 14.21 -37.43 8.11
N LEU A 472 15.32 -36.94 8.65
CA LEU A 472 15.35 -36.28 9.96
C LEU A 472 14.66 -34.92 9.87
N ALA A 473 13.70 -34.68 10.78
CA ALA A 473 12.76 -33.56 10.72
C ALA A 473 13.42 -32.16 10.89
N ASP A 474 14.62 -32.09 11.48
CA ASP A 474 15.37 -30.85 11.67
C ASP A 474 16.60 -30.81 10.75
N PRO A 475 16.54 -30.03 9.65
CA PRO A 475 17.64 -29.92 8.69
C PRO A 475 18.94 -29.36 9.29
N GLU A 476 18.88 -28.46 10.27
CA GLU A 476 20.06 -27.81 10.86
C GLU A 476 20.75 -28.71 11.89
N SER A 477 19.97 -29.35 12.77
CA SER A 477 20.52 -30.35 13.70
C SER A 477 21.17 -31.52 12.96
N ARG A 478 20.61 -31.90 11.81
CA ARG A 478 21.12 -32.96 10.93
C ARG A 478 22.50 -32.61 10.34
N ILE A 479 22.64 -31.41 9.79
CA ILE A 479 23.93 -30.94 9.21
C ILE A 479 24.98 -30.82 10.32
N THR A 480 24.60 -30.28 11.47
CA THR A 480 25.48 -30.09 12.62
C THR A 480 26.02 -31.42 13.15
N LEU A 481 25.16 -32.43 13.31
CA LEU A 481 25.56 -33.76 13.78
C LEU A 481 26.50 -34.45 12.78
N ALA A 482 26.17 -34.43 11.49
CA ALA A 482 27.00 -35.03 10.45
C ALA A 482 28.39 -34.38 10.37
N LYS A 483 28.45 -33.05 10.45
CA LYS A 483 29.70 -32.28 10.43
C LYS A 483 30.56 -32.54 11.68
N ALA A 484 29.94 -32.57 12.85
CA ALA A 484 30.63 -32.82 14.12
C ALA A 484 31.34 -34.20 14.15
N LEU A 485 30.68 -35.23 13.61
CA LEU A 485 31.22 -36.59 13.52
C LEU A 485 32.29 -36.73 12.43
N ALA A 486 32.07 -36.15 11.23
CA ALA A 486 33.00 -36.23 10.11
C ALA A 486 34.35 -35.55 10.38
N GLU A 487 34.33 -34.40 11.08
CA GLU A 487 35.54 -33.63 11.39
C GLU A 487 36.27 -34.15 12.65
N GLY A 488 35.73 -35.17 13.32
CA GLY A 488 36.35 -35.85 14.46
C GLY A 488 36.10 -35.14 15.81
N LEU A 489 35.46 -35.85 16.73
CA LEU A 489 35.13 -35.39 18.09
C LEU A 489 36.37 -35.15 18.99
N GLY A 490 37.55 -35.66 18.62
CA GLY A 490 38.80 -35.43 19.35
C GLY A 490 39.56 -34.16 18.94
N ASN A 491 39.12 -33.48 17.87
CA ASN A 491 39.84 -32.35 17.29
C ASN A 491 39.37 -31.03 17.93
N ALA A 492 40.32 -30.11 18.16
CA ALA A 492 40.00 -28.79 18.65
C ALA A 492 39.17 -28.01 17.60
N ARG A 493 38.08 -27.40 18.05
CA ARG A 493 37.21 -26.51 17.24
C ARG A 493 37.65 -25.06 17.25
N GLY A 494 38.50 -24.71 18.21
CA GLY A 494 39.17 -23.43 18.27
C GLY A 494 39.91 -23.29 19.58
N PHE A 495 40.36 -22.06 19.87
CA PHE A 495 41.28 -21.79 20.97
C PHE A 495 40.79 -20.60 21.78
N VAL A 496 40.89 -20.72 23.10
CA VAL A 496 40.43 -19.71 24.05
C VAL A 496 41.63 -19.18 24.82
N ILE A 497 41.75 -17.86 24.89
CA ILE A 497 42.75 -17.15 25.67
C ILE A 497 42.01 -16.22 26.63
N PRO A 498 41.83 -16.60 27.91
CA PRO A 498 41.22 -15.70 28.88
C PRO A 498 42.17 -14.52 29.10
N VAL A 499 41.75 -13.30 28.78
CA VAL A 499 42.61 -12.12 28.92
C VAL A 499 41.92 -11.02 29.71
N GLN A 500 42.68 -10.36 30.58
CA GLN A 500 42.26 -9.18 31.29
C GLN A 500 43.37 -8.14 31.25
N ARG A 501 43.01 -6.87 31.04
CA ARG A 501 43.98 -5.77 31.16
C ARG A 501 44.30 -5.55 32.64
N LEU A 502 45.57 -5.30 32.94
CA LEU A 502 45.98 -5.04 34.32
C LEU A 502 45.41 -3.69 34.80
N ASN A 503 44.58 -3.71 35.84
CA ASN A 503 43.81 -2.55 36.30
C ASN A 503 44.51 -1.73 37.41
N ALA A 504 45.78 -2.01 37.72
CA ALA A 504 46.54 -1.29 38.73
C ALA A 504 47.10 0.04 38.17
N ARG A 505 47.04 1.13 38.95
CA ARG A 505 47.45 2.51 38.57
C ARG A 505 48.87 2.66 37.97
N GLY A 506 49.74 1.66 38.10
CA GLY A 506 51.11 1.68 37.56
C GLY A 506 51.49 0.43 36.75
N GLY A 507 50.55 -0.45 36.43
CA GLY A 507 50.85 -1.68 35.72
C GLY A 507 50.37 -1.63 34.27
N GLN A 508 51.28 -1.88 33.34
CA GLN A 508 50.97 -2.08 31.93
C GLN A 508 51.02 -3.58 31.59
N GLY A 509 50.18 -4.02 30.66
CA GLY A 509 50.18 -5.40 30.16
C GLY A 509 48.87 -6.16 30.41
N TRP A 510 48.95 -7.46 30.12
CA TRP A 510 47.83 -8.39 30.13
C TRP A 510 48.02 -9.48 31.18
N LEU A 511 46.94 -9.85 31.84
CA LEU A 511 46.85 -10.99 32.75
C LEU A 511 46.00 -12.08 32.09
N SER A 512 46.35 -13.33 32.38
CA SER A 512 45.60 -14.50 31.93
C SER A 512 45.59 -15.57 33.01
N GLU A 513 44.63 -16.50 32.90
CA GLU A 513 44.52 -17.68 33.74
C GLU A 513 44.31 -18.93 32.88
N VAL A 514 44.74 -20.08 33.41
CA VAL A 514 44.43 -21.38 32.78
C VAL A 514 43.18 -21.92 33.45
N TRP A 515 42.10 -21.99 32.69
CA TRP A 515 40.83 -22.53 33.16
C TRP A 515 40.97 -24.02 33.45
N LYS A 516 40.36 -24.46 34.55
CA LYS A 516 40.34 -25.87 34.94
C LYS A 516 38.90 -26.34 35.01
N PHE A 517 38.59 -27.35 34.21
CA PHE A 517 37.27 -27.96 34.14
C PHE A 517 37.27 -29.32 34.82
N ARG A 518 36.13 -29.71 35.42
CA ARG A 518 35.98 -31.02 36.06
C ARG A 518 36.23 -32.20 35.11
N ARG A 519 35.90 -32.04 33.82
CA ARG A 519 36.11 -33.05 32.76
C ARG A 519 37.51 -32.99 32.12
N GLY A 520 38.43 -32.19 32.65
CA GLY A 520 39.81 -32.06 32.18
C GLY A 520 40.00 -31.18 30.94
N HIS A 521 39.02 -31.11 30.03
CA HIS A 521 39.06 -30.30 28.82
C HIS A 521 37.94 -29.24 28.78
N LEU A 522 38.12 -28.21 27.96
CA LEU A 522 37.10 -27.20 27.64
C LEU A 522 36.17 -27.77 26.58
N PHE A 523 35.02 -28.29 27.02
CA PHE A 523 33.95 -28.76 26.14
C PHE A 523 32.93 -27.65 25.92
N LEU A 524 32.68 -27.31 24.66
CA LEU A 524 31.71 -26.28 24.28
C LEU A 524 30.29 -26.74 24.59
N VAL A 525 29.44 -25.80 25.01
CA VAL A 525 28.00 -26.00 25.08
C VAL A 525 27.51 -26.38 23.66
N PRO A 526 26.77 -27.48 23.47
CA PRO A 526 26.34 -27.91 22.13
C PRO A 526 25.56 -26.84 21.37
N GLY A 527 25.87 -26.65 20.09
CA GLY A 527 25.22 -25.66 19.22
C GLY A 527 26.05 -25.37 17.97
N ASP A 528 25.59 -24.41 17.16
CA ASP A 528 26.18 -23.99 15.88
C ASP A 528 26.75 -22.55 15.92
N SER A 529 26.52 -21.83 17.02
CA SER A 529 27.11 -20.52 17.29
C SER A 529 28.64 -20.55 17.35
N ALA A 530 29.27 -19.38 17.20
CA ALA A 530 30.72 -19.23 17.38
C ALA A 530 31.15 -19.64 18.80
N ILE A 531 32.36 -20.21 18.94
CA ILE A 531 32.81 -20.87 20.18
C ILE A 531 32.77 -19.97 21.41
N GLY A 532 32.94 -18.65 21.25
CA GLY A 532 32.93 -17.68 22.35
C GLY A 532 31.60 -17.61 23.12
N PHE A 533 30.47 -17.86 22.45
CA PHE A 533 29.14 -17.92 23.08
C PHE A 533 28.83 -19.29 23.67
N ARG A 534 29.63 -20.28 23.30
CA ARG A 534 29.46 -21.68 23.70
C ARG A 534 30.44 -22.06 24.81
N LEU A 535 31.09 -21.08 25.44
CA LEU A 535 32.02 -21.32 26.54
C LEU A 535 31.23 -21.72 27.80
N PRO A 536 31.59 -22.84 28.46
CA PRO A 536 30.90 -23.32 29.66
C PRO A 536 31.35 -22.54 30.91
N LEU A 537 31.14 -21.23 30.94
CA LEU A 537 31.65 -20.36 32.01
C LEU A 537 31.10 -20.74 33.40
N ASP A 538 29.86 -21.21 33.48
CA ASP A 538 29.25 -21.69 34.73
C ASP A 538 29.89 -22.97 35.28
N SER A 539 30.70 -23.67 34.48
CA SER A 539 31.46 -24.85 34.91
C SER A 539 32.83 -24.52 35.49
N LEU A 540 33.22 -23.24 35.49
CA LEU A 540 34.46 -22.78 36.13
C LEU A 540 34.33 -22.81 37.67
N PRO A 541 35.45 -22.82 38.40
CA PRO A 541 35.42 -22.73 39.85
C PRO A 541 34.64 -21.50 40.33
N TYR A 542 33.71 -21.71 41.27
CA TYR A 542 32.98 -20.61 41.89
C TYR A 542 33.94 -19.67 42.64
N LEU A 543 33.85 -18.38 42.32
CA LEU A 543 34.54 -17.30 43.04
C LEU A 543 33.53 -16.53 43.88
N SER A 544 33.88 -16.23 45.14
CA SER A 544 33.10 -15.29 45.94
C SER A 544 33.11 -13.90 45.29
N PRO A 545 32.04 -13.09 45.41
CA PRO A 545 31.96 -11.76 44.78
C PRO A 545 33.18 -10.86 45.01
N ILE A 546 33.82 -10.94 46.18
CA ILE A 546 34.99 -10.10 46.52
C ILE A 546 36.27 -10.47 45.75
N LEU A 547 36.35 -11.69 45.24
CA LEU A 547 37.49 -12.20 44.45
C LEU A 547 37.24 -12.07 42.95
N TYR A 548 36.04 -11.65 42.55
CA TYR A 548 35.72 -11.51 41.14
C TYR A 548 36.47 -10.31 40.55
N PRO A 549 37.22 -10.48 39.45
CA PRO A 549 38.04 -9.42 38.89
C PRO A 549 37.16 -8.41 38.13
N HIS A 550 36.47 -7.55 38.87
CA HIS A 550 35.61 -6.52 38.28
C HIS A 550 36.43 -5.53 37.45
N THR A 551 36.05 -5.36 36.19
CA THR A 551 36.54 -4.26 35.35
C THR A 551 35.81 -2.99 35.78
N VAL A 552 36.54 -1.98 36.24
CA VAL A 552 35.96 -0.66 36.53
C VAL A 552 35.67 0.02 35.19
N PRO A 553 34.40 0.32 34.85
CA PRO A 553 34.09 1.03 33.63
C PRO A 553 34.79 2.38 33.63
N ALA A 554 35.29 2.78 32.46
CA ALA A 554 35.79 4.12 32.27
C ALA A 554 34.65 5.14 32.45
N ASP A 555 34.91 6.24 33.16
CA ASP A 555 33.98 7.37 33.22
C ASP A 555 33.94 8.08 31.85
N PRO A 556 32.78 8.11 31.16
CA PRO A 556 32.66 8.74 29.84
C PRO A 556 32.79 10.27 29.89
N MET A 557 32.65 10.89 31.07
CA MET A 557 32.76 12.34 31.27
C MET A 557 34.15 12.76 31.74
N GLU A 558 35.04 11.79 32.00
CA GLU A 558 36.43 12.08 32.38
C GLU A 558 37.14 12.84 31.26
N PRO A 559 37.74 14.01 31.54
CA PRO A 559 38.55 14.72 30.55
C PRO A 559 39.73 13.86 30.11
N ARG A 560 39.78 13.51 28.83
CA ARG A 560 40.88 12.74 28.25
C ARG A 560 41.65 13.60 27.26
N GLY A 561 42.98 13.49 27.33
CA GLY A 561 43.87 14.04 26.33
C GLY A 561 43.71 13.36 24.96
N PRO A 562 44.45 13.82 23.95
CA PRO A 562 44.51 13.13 22.66
C PRO A 562 44.94 11.68 22.83
N LEU A 563 44.42 10.79 21.99
CA LEU A 563 44.86 9.40 21.94
C LEU A 563 46.35 9.34 21.54
N PRO A 564 47.13 8.39 22.09
CA PRO A 564 48.54 8.22 21.72
C PRO A 564 48.75 8.09 20.21
N ASP A 565 49.94 8.45 19.75
CA ASP A 565 50.31 8.28 18.35
C ASP A 565 50.35 6.78 17.99
N PRO A 566 49.74 6.34 16.87
CA PRO A 566 49.82 4.96 16.44
C PRO A 566 51.26 4.41 16.36
N ASP A 567 52.23 5.24 15.99
CA ASP A 567 53.63 4.81 15.87
C ASP A 567 54.29 4.57 17.22
N GLU A 568 53.92 5.33 18.25
CA GLU A 568 54.36 5.12 19.64
C GLU A 568 53.75 3.84 20.24
N MET A 569 52.54 3.48 19.82
CA MET A 569 51.87 2.25 20.28
C MET A 569 52.42 0.99 19.58
N ALA A 570 52.86 1.10 18.33
CA ALA A 570 53.42 -0.03 17.57
C ALA A 570 54.77 -0.50 18.16
N GLN A 571 55.60 0.43 18.64
CA GLN A 571 56.91 0.16 19.25
C GLN A 571 56.84 -0.62 20.58
N GLY A 572 55.68 -0.66 21.25
CA GLY A 572 55.50 -1.39 22.51
C GLY A 572 55.28 -2.90 22.37
N TYR A 573 55.18 -3.42 21.14
CA TYR A 573 54.89 -4.83 20.84
C TYR A 573 55.87 -5.46 19.83
N GLU A 574 56.93 -4.75 19.45
CA GLU A 574 58.14 -5.31 18.82
C GLU A 574 59.12 -5.75 19.92
#